data_AF-A0A2S5MXZ3-F1
#
_entry.id   AF-A0A2S5MXZ3-F1
#
_cell.length_a   1.000
_cell.length_b   1.000
_cell.length_c   1.000
_cell.angle_alpha   90.00
_cell.angle_beta   90.00
_cell.angle_gamma   90.00
#
_symmetry.space_group_name_H-M   'P 1'
#
loop_
_entity.id
_entity.type
_entity.pdbx_description
1 polymer ?
#
loop_
_entity_poly.entity_id
_entity_poly.type
_entity_poly.pdbx_seq_one_letter_code
_entity_poly.pdbx_strand_id
1 'polypeptide(L)' 'MDASPGNIAKSDISSFFSIANRVDQSRERLASAIIFPHPEMPKVSFTNSELRDVISYIMSLREKK' A
#
# COMPACT_ATOMS: atom_id res chain seq x y z
N MET A 1 29.66 -0.48 -7.81
CA MET A 1 28.47 -0.05 -8.57
C MET A 1 27.35 0.06 -7.55
N ASP A 2 27.28 1.21 -6.88
CA ASP A 2 26.28 1.50 -5.85
C ASP A 2 24.95 1.82 -6.52
N ALA A 3 23.93 0.99 -6.27
CA ALA A 3 22.56 1.32 -6.62
C ALA A 3 22.09 2.44 -5.67
N SER A 4 22.11 3.67 -6.16
CA SER A 4 21.41 4.78 -5.49
C SER A 4 19.91 4.44 -5.43
N PRO A 5 19.22 4.62 -4.29
CA PRO A 5 17.80 4.36 -4.21
C PRO A 5 17.08 5.20 -5.25
N GLY A 6 16.37 4.51 -6.13
CA GLY A 6 15.71 5.06 -7.30
C GLY A 6 14.92 6.31 -6.97
N ASN A 7 15.07 7.29 -7.84
CA ASN A 7 14.26 8.48 -7.90
C ASN A 7 12.81 8.06 -8.24
N ILE A 8 12.04 7.58 -7.25
CA ILE A 8 10.60 7.39 -7.38
C ILE A 8 10.01 8.78 -7.55
N ALA A 9 9.70 9.15 -8.80
CA ALA A 9 8.99 10.38 -9.07
C ALA A 9 7.68 10.34 -8.27
N LYS A 10 7.45 11.33 -7.40
CA LYS A 10 6.24 11.44 -6.55
C LYS A 10 4.93 11.31 -7.34
N SER A 11 4.97 11.49 -8.66
CA SER A 11 3.84 11.32 -9.58
C SER A 11 3.30 9.90 -9.68
N ASP A 12 4.10 8.87 -9.36
CA ASP A 12 3.69 7.47 -9.56
C ASP A 12 3.07 6.83 -8.30
N ILE A 13 2.99 7.57 -7.20
CA ILE A 13 2.45 7.08 -5.92
C ILE A 13 0.99 7.50 -5.78
N SER A 14 0.07 6.53 -5.82
CA SER A 14 -1.35 6.79 -5.52
C SER A 14 -1.56 7.13 -4.04
N SER A 15 -2.42 8.10 -3.74
CA SER A 15 -2.84 8.38 -2.36
C SER A 15 -3.63 7.21 -1.76
N PHE A 16 -3.64 7.06 -0.43
CA PHE A 16 -4.48 6.04 0.22
C PHE A 16 -5.98 6.23 -0.06
N PHE A 17 -6.44 7.47 -0.18
CA PHE A 17 -7.81 7.76 -0.59
C PHE A 17 -8.11 7.23 -2.00
N SER A 18 -7.21 7.51 -2.96
CA SER A 18 -7.34 7.00 -4.34
C SER A 18 -7.26 5.48 -4.40
N ILE A 19 -6.42 4.86 -3.56
CA ILE A 19 -6.31 3.41 -3.44
C ILE A 19 -7.60 2.80 -2.90
N ALA A 20 -8.21 3.41 -1.87
CA ALA A 20 -9.43 2.93 -1.22
C ALA A 20 -10.65 2.91 -2.16
N ASN A 21 -10.70 3.84 -3.11
CA ASN A 21 -11.83 4.05 -4.02
C ASN A 21 -11.64 3.39 -5.40
N ARG A 22 -10.67 2.48 -5.59
CA ARG A 22 -10.59 1.67 -6.81
C ARG A 22 -11.79 0.71 -6.89
N VAL A 23 -12.33 0.51 -8.10
CA VAL A 23 -13.57 -0.26 -8.36
C VAL A 23 -13.53 -1.66 -7.75
N ASP A 24 -12.36 -2.31 -7.77
CA ASP A 24 -12.16 -3.68 -7.28
C ASP A 24 -11.24 -3.73 -6.05
N GLN A 25 -11.27 -2.69 -5.21
CA GLN A 25 -10.46 -2.66 -3.99
C GLN A 25 -11.09 -3.53 -2.89
N SER A 26 -10.26 -4.37 -2.25
CA SER A 26 -10.66 -5.22 -1.13
C SER A 26 -9.56 -5.31 -0.08
N ARG A 27 -9.90 -5.77 1.13
CA ARG A 27 -8.92 -5.94 2.22
C ARG A 27 -7.86 -6.97 1.83
N GLU A 28 -8.28 -8.03 1.15
CA GLU A 28 -7.44 -9.13 0.67
C GLU A 28 -6.48 -8.63 -0.40
N ARG A 29 -6.94 -7.75 -1.29
CA ARG A 29 -6.12 -7.13 -2.34
C ARG A 29 -5.08 -6.17 -1.76
N LEU A 30 -5.42 -5.43 -0.70
CA LEU A 30 -4.44 -4.61 0.03
C LEU A 30 -3.42 -5.49 0.77
N ALA A 31 -3.88 -6.53 1.45
CA ALA A 31 -3.00 -7.46 2.16
C ALA A 31 -1.99 -8.10 1.22
N SER A 32 -2.44 -8.60 0.06
CA SER A 32 -1.54 -9.19 -0.93
C SER A 32 -0.54 -8.17 -1.48
N ALA A 33 -0.96 -6.94 -1.76
CA ALA A 33 -0.08 -5.89 -2.26
C ALA A 33 1.01 -5.46 -1.25
N ILE A 34 0.72 -5.53 0.06
CA ILE A 34 1.69 -5.18 1.12
C ILE A 34 2.61 -6.36 1.47
N ILE A 35 2.07 -7.59 1.48
CA ILE A 35 2.84 -8.80 1.82
C ILE A 35 3.73 -9.25 0.65
N PHE A 36 3.24 -9.16 -0.60
CA PHE A 36 4.03 -9.60 -1.73
C PHE A 36 5.24 -8.69 -1.91
N PRO A 37 6.47 -9.24 -1.88
CA PRO A 37 7.67 -8.46 -2.13
C PRO A 37 7.64 -7.97 -3.57
N HIS A 38 7.64 -6.64 -3.74
CA HIS A 38 7.91 -5.99 -5.00
C HIS A 38 9.32 -5.34 -4.96
N PRO A 39 9.98 -5.13 -6.10
CA PRO A 39 11.26 -4.41 -6.12
C PRO A 39 11.08 -3.00 -5.50
N GLU A 40 12.09 -2.55 -4.74
CA GLU A 40 12.18 -1.25 -4.05
C GLU A 40 11.27 -0.96 -2.83
N MET A 41 10.59 -1.94 -2.21
CA MET A 41 10.08 -1.70 -0.84
C MET A 41 11.22 -1.93 0.18
N PRO A 42 11.59 -0.95 1.03
CA PRO A 42 12.41 -1.27 2.21
C PRO A 42 11.67 -2.35 3.02
N LYS A 43 12.41 -3.26 3.65
CA LYS A 43 11.81 -4.31 4.49
C LYS A 43 11.11 -3.64 5.68
N VAL A 44 9.81 -3.38 5.56
CA VAL A 44 8.98 -2.96 6.67
C VAL A 44 8.44 -4.22 7.33
N SER A 45 9.02 -4.59 8.47
CA SER A 45 8.53 -5.71 9.28
C SER A 45 7.24 -5.29 9.97
N PHE A 46 6.10 -5.63 9.37
CA PHE A 46 4.79 -5.52 10.03
C PHE A 46 4.48 -6.79 10.83
N THR A 47 3.94 -6.61 12.02
CA THR A 47 3.15 -7.66 12.67
C THR A 47 1.83 -7.84 11.92
N ASN A 48 1.19 -9.01 12.10
CA ASN A 48 -0.13 -9.26 11.52
C ASN A 48 -1.20 -8.26 12.03
N SER A 49 -1.06 -7.72 13.24
CA SER A 49 -1.93 -6.67 13.78
C SER A 49 -1.73 -5.34 13.05
N GLU A 50 -0.50 -4.87 12.92
CA GLU A 50 -0.21 -3.59 12.26
C GLU A 50 -0.64 -3.61 10.79
N LEU A 51 -0.44 -4.74 10.10
CA LEU A 51 -0.93 -4.92 8.74
C LEU A 51 -2.46 -4.73 8.65
N ARG A 52 -3.21 -5.33 9.59
CA ARG A 52 -4.68 -5.18 9.64
C ARG A 52 -5.08 -3.74 9.93
N ASP A 53 -4.34 -3.05 10.79
CA ASP A 53 -4.61 -1.65 11.13
C ASP A 53 -4.40 -0.73 9.92
N VAL A 54 -3.30 -0.91 9.17
CA VAL A 54 -3.04 -0.18 7.93
C VAL A 54 -4.14 -0.43 6.89
N ILE A 55 -4.51 -1.69 6.67
CA ILE A 55 -5.60 -2.05 5.75
C ILE A 55 -6.91 -1.40 6.18
N SER A 56 -7.21 -1.41 7.48
CA SER A 56 -8.43 -0.82 8.04
C SER A 56 -8.44 0.69 7.88
N TYR A 57 -7.31 1.36 8.10
CA TYR A 57 -7.15 2.79 7.86
C TYR A 57 -7.40 3.14 6.39
N ILE A 58 -6.76 2.45 5.44
CA ILE A 58 -6.98 2.69 4.01
C ILE A 58 -8.46 2.50 3.65
N MET A 59 -9.08 1.41 4.12
CA MET A 59 -10.49 1.13 3.85
C MET A 59 -11.46 2.13 4.49
N SER A 60 -11.07 2.78 5.59
CA SER A 60 -11.87 3.82 6.23
C SER A 60 -12.02 5.08 5.36
N LEU A 61 -11.13 5.28 4.37
CA LEU A 61 -11.14 6.40 3.43
C LEU A 61 -12.06 6.17 2.22
N ARG A 62 -12.70 4.99 2.11
CA ARG A 62 -13.60 4.70 1.01
C ARG A 62 -14.88 5.54 1.15
N GLU A 63 -15.26 6.24 0.09
CA GLU A 63 -16.49 7.02 0.08
C GLU A 63 -17.69 6.08 0.30
N LYS A 64 -18.58 6.48 1.21
CA LYS A 64 -19.87 5.80 1.34
C LYS A 64 -20.70 6.20 0.14
N LYS A 65 -21.09 5.22 -0.69
CA LYS A 65 -22.13 5.42 -1.70
C LYS A 65 -23.44 5.84 -1.06
#